data_AF-A0A829G7U0-F1
#
_entry.id   AF-A0A829G7U0-F1
#
_cell.length_a   1.000
_cell.length_b   1.000
_cell.length_c   1.000
_cell.angle_alpha   90.00
_cell.angle_beta   90.00
_cell.angle_gamma   90.00
#
_symmetry.space_group_name_H-M   'P 1'
#
loop_
_entity.id
_entity.type
_entity.pdbx_description
1 polymer ?
#
loop_
_entity_poly.entity_id
_entity_poly.type
_entity_poly.pdbx_seq_one_letter_code
_entity_poly.pdbx_strand_id
1 'polypeptide(L)'
;MRIEALINRILKEMLRDKRTLALMFIAPLFIMTLIFFLFQSNTDTKADLAVHGVDSSLTKAIDTKHVRLHQVNNDQPIALIKAHDYAGVLTQDGDKLTLTLANADQGKSAILKQTLQAAS
;
A
#
# COMPACT_ATOMS: atom_id res chain seq x y z
N MET A 1 50.78 4.98 18.55
CA MET A 1 51.57 3.78 18.16
C MET A 1 51.02 2.44 18.68
N ARG A 2 50.42 2.32 19.88
CA ARG A 2 49.83 1.03 20.35
C ARG A 2 48.33 0.90 20.12
N ILE A 3 47.56 1.95 20.40
CA ILE A 3 46.09 1.95 20.23
C ILE A 3 45.73 1.84 18.75
N GLU A 4 46.38 2.60 17.87
CA GLU A 4 46.13 2.53 16.42
C GLU A 4 46.47 1.16 15.82
N ALA A 5 47.52 0.49 16.31
CA ALA A 5 47.86 -0.86 15.88
C ALA A 5 46.79 -1.87 16.29
N LEU A 6 46.19 -1.68 17.47
CA LEU A 6 45.07 -2.50 17.94
C LEU A 6 43.82 -2.27 17.09
N ILE A 7 43.48 -1.02 16.78
CA ILE A 7 42.33 -0.65 15.93
C ILE A 7 42.49 -1.26 14.52
N ASN A 8 43.65 -1.08 13.89
CA ASN A 8 43.92 -1.65 12.58
C ASN A 8 43.84 -3.17 12.57
N ARG A 9 44.25 -3.84 13.66
CA ARG A 9 44.12 -5.28 13.80
C ARG A 9 42.64 -5.71 13.86
N ILE A 10 41.83 -5.04 14.68
CA ILE A 10 40.39 -5.35 14.83
C ILE A 10 39.64 -5.10 13.51
N LEU A 11 39.87 -3.96 12.86
CA LEU A 11 39.24 -3.66 11.56
C LEU A 11 39.61 -4.70 10.50
N LYS A 12 40.87 -5.16 10.48
CA LYS A 12 41.33 -6.20 9.56
C LYS A 12 40.74 -7.58 9.88
N GLU A 13 40.56 -7.90 11.17
CA GLU A 13 39.88 -9.12 11.61
C GLU A 13 38.39 -9.09 11.22
N MET A 14 37.70 -7.94 11.38
CA MET A 14 36.31 -7.75 10.93
C MET A 14 36.14 -7.81 9.40
N LEU A 15 37.05 -7.19 8.63
CA LEU A 15 37.03 -7.24 7.17
C LEU A 15 37.30 -8.65 6.60
N ARG A 16 38.08 -9.46 7.31
CA ARG A 16 38.36 -10.84 6.90
C ARG A 16 37.15 -11.75 7.13
N ASP A 17 36.31 -11.43 8.10
CA ASP A 17 34.99 -12.04 8.24
C ASP A 17 33.95 -11.39 7.31
N LYS A 18 34.23 -11.50 6.01
CA LYS A 18 33.38 -10.96 4.94
C LYS A 18 31.96 -11.53 4.94
N ARG A 19 31.74 -12.72 5.51
CA ARG A 19 30.42 -13.36 5.56
C ARG A 19 29.55 -12.67 6.62
N THR A 20 30.08 -12.55 7.82
CA THR A 20 29.37 -11.89 8.93
C THR A 20 29.19 -10.40 8.63
N LEU A 21 30.23 -9.73 8.12
CA LEU A 21 30.15 -8.32 7.74
C LEU A 21 29.12 -8.11 6.62
N ALA A 22 29.14 -8.93 5.56
CA ALA A 22 28.14 -8.85 4.50
C ALA A 22 26.73 -9.11 5.02
N LEU A 23 26.53 -10.08 5.90
CA LEU A 23 25.20 -10.39 6.47
C LEU A 23 24.64 -9.21 7.27
N MET A 24 25.48 -8.50 8.03
CA MET A 24 25.08 -7.32 8.80
C MET A 24 24.56 -6.16 7.94
N PHE A 25 25.02 -6.04 6.68
CA PHE A 25 24.53 -5.02 5.75
C PHE A 25 23.42 -5.54 4.85
N ILE A 26 23.58 -6.76 4.31
CA ILE A 26 22.65 -7.34 3.33
C ILE A 26 21.31 -7.70 3.99
N ALA A 27 21.30 -8.27 5.20
CA ALA A 27 20.04 -8.70 5.82
C ALA A 27 19.09 -7.51 6.12
N PRO A 28 19.55 -6.39 6.72
CA PRO A 28 18.70 -5.21 6.90
C PRO A 28 18.22 -4.61 5.58
N LEU A 29 19.09 -4.52 4.56
CA LEU A 29 18.70 -4.02 3.24
C LEU A 29 17.66 -4.94 2.57
N PHE A 30 17.81 -6.25 2.71
CA PHE A 30 16.86 -7.22 2.17
C PHE A 30 15.48 -7.09 2.84
N ILE A 31 15.44 -6.94 4.17
CA ILE A 31 14.18 -6.69 4.88
C ILE A 31 13.55 -5.37 4.41
N MET A 32 14.34 -4.29 4.30
CA MET A 32 13.85 -3.01 3.81
C MET A 32 13.29 -3.09 2.39
N THR A 33 13.94 -3.83 1.48
CA THR A 33 13.46 -4.00 0.10
C THR A 33 12.18 -4.83 0.03
N LEU A 34 12.04 -5.87 0.86
CA LEU A 34 10.80 -6.64 0.95
C LEU A 34 9.65 -5.80 1.52
N ILE A 35 9.91 -5.03 2.58
CA ILE A 35 8.93 -4.08 3.15
C ILE A 35 8.56 -3.01 2.12
N PHE A 36 9.54 -2.48 1.40
CA PHE A 36 9.32 -1.54 0.30
C PHE A 36 8.44 -2.16 -0.78
N PHE A 37 8.72 -3.39 -1.23
CA PHE A 37 7.89 -4.05 -2.24
C PHE A 37 6.46 -4.31 -1.72
N LEU A 38 6.35 -4.75 -0.46
CA LEU A 38 5.09 -4.99 0.22
C LEU A 38 4.26 -3.71 0.33
N PHE A 39 4.88 -2.55 0.54
CA PHE A 39 4.18 -1.26 0.61
C PHE A 39 3.96 -0.61 -0.75
N GLN A 40 4.94 -0.69 -1.67
CA GLN A 40 4.90 -0.07 -3.00
C GLN A 40 3.90 -0.76 -3.93
N SER A 41 3.62 -2.06 -3.74
CA SER A 41 2.49 -2.73 -4.41
C SER A 41 1.13 -2.14 -4.03
N ASN A 42 1.06 -1.30 -2.99
CA ASN A 42 -0.12 -0.51 -2.61
C ASN A 42 -0.02 0.96 -3.07
N THR A 43 0.85 1.35 -4.01
CA THR A 43 1.01 2.79 -4.34
C THR A 43 0.87 3.14 -5.82
N ASP A 44 1.11 2.19 -6.73
CA ASP A 44 1.03 2.44 -8.19
C ASP A 44 -0.18 1.80 -8.88
N THR A 45 -0.98 1.00 -8.17
CA THR A 45 -2.21 0.45 -8.73
C THR A 45 -3.32 1.49 -8.60
N LYS A 46 -3.72 2.10 -9.73
CA LYS A 46 -4.98 2.84 -9.79
C LYS A 46 -6.09 1.91 -9.32
N ALA A 47 -6.70 2.20 -8.18
CA ALA A 47 -7.80 1.39 -7.66
C ALA A 47 -9.09 1.89 -8.30
N ASP A 48 -9.72 1.04 -9.12
CA ASP A 48 -11.04 1.34 -9.68
C ASP A 48 -12.09 1.12 -8.59
N LEU A 49 -12.71 2.21 -8.14
CA LEU A 49 -13.72 2.27 -7.09
C LEU A 49 -15.08 2.54 -7.72
N ALA A 50 -16.01 1.59 -7.61
CA ALA A 50 -17.38 1.84 -8.00
C ALA A 50 -18.12 2.62 -6.90
N VAL A 51 -18.93 3.60 -7.28
CA VAL A 51 -19.62 4.49 -6.37
C VAL A 51 -21.11 4.49 -6.67
N HIS A 52 -21.93 4.32 -5.62
CA HIS A 52 -23.38 4.32 -5.71
C HIS A 52 -23.99 5.35 -4.76
N GLY A 53 -24.72 6.33 -5.31
CA GLY A 53 -25.50 7.30 -4.53
C GLY A 53 -24.70 8.29 -3.67
N VAL A 54 -23.39 8.42 -3.87
CA VAL A 54 -22.52 9.26 -3.04
C VAL A 54 -22.48 10.70 -3.53
N ASP A 55 -22.50 11.63 -2.57
CA ASP A 55 -22.51 13.08 -2.82
C ASP A 55 -21.32 13.58 -3.67
N SER A 56 -21.59 14.58 -4.51
CA SER A 56 -20.62 15.08 -5.51
C SER A 56 -19.36 15.74 -4.90
N SER A 57 -19.45 16.21 -3.65
CA SER A 57 -18.31 16.75 -2.90
C SER A 57 -17.35 15.67 -2.43
N LEU A 58 -17.88 14.50 -2.03
CA LEU A 58 -17.06 13.38 -1.54
C LEU A 58 -16.38 12.66 -2.71
N THR A 59 -17.09 12.51 -3.83
CA THR A 59 -16.50 11.95 -5.06
C THR A 59 -15.35 12.80 -5.59
N LYS A 60 -15.44 14.13 -5.53
CA LYS A 60 -14.31 15.03 -5.88
C LYS A 60 -13.14 14.98 -4.89
N ALA A 61 -13.40 14.76 -3.61
CA ALA A 61 -12.34 14.60 -2.61
C ALA A 61 -11.57 13.28 -2.77
N ILE A 62 -12.26 12.23 -3.24
CA ILE A 62 -11.70 10.89 -3.45
C ILE A 62 -11.06 10.75 -4.85
N ASP A 63 -11.45 11.57 -5.84
CA ASP A 63 -10.90 11.60 -7.21
C ASP A 63 -9.46 12.14 -7.23
N THR A 64 -8.55 11.34 -6.72
CA THR A 64 -7.12 11.60 -6.65
C THR A 64 -6.37 10.76 -7.68
N LYS A 65 -5.10 11.08 -7.96
CA LYS A 65 -4.29 10.42 -9.01
C LYS A 65 -4.18 8.88 -8.88
N HIS A 66 -4.56 8.31 -7.73
CA HIS A 66 -4.44 6.90 -7.39
C HIS A 66 -5.79 6.14 -7.31
N VAL A 67 -6.94 6.80 -7.48
CA VAL A 67 -8.28 6.16 -7.43
C VAL A 67 -9.13 6.63 -8.60
N ARG A 68 -9.70 5.70 -9.37
CA ARG A 68 -10.66 6.03 -10.45
C ARG A 68 -12.07 5.69 -10.00
N LEU A 69 -12.95 6.69 -10.04
CA LEU A 69 -14.33 6.53 -9.62
C LEU A 69 -15.21 6.18 -10.81
N HIS A 70 -15.96 5.08 -10.69
CA HIS A 70 -16.98 4.69 -11.65
C HIS A 70 -18.35 4.81 -10.98
N GLN A 71 -19.18 5.78 -11.41
CA GLN A 71 -20.56 5.87 -10.95
C GLN A 71 -21.37 4.72 -11.54
N VAL A 72 -22.01 3.93 -10.69
CA VAL A 72 -22.83 2.80 -11.14
C VAL A 72 -24.18 2.81 -10.44
N ASN A 73 -25.26 2.69 -11.24
CA ASN A 73 -26.65 2.76 -10.79
C ASN A 73 -27.21 1.42 -10.30
N ASN A 74 -26.36 0.43 -10.02
CA ASN A 74 -26.80 -0.94 -9.72
C ASN A 74 -26.68 -1.23 -8.22
N ASP A 75 -27.78 -1.68 -7.60
CA ASP A 75 -27.94 -1.91 -6.16
C ASP A 75 -27.16 -3.12 -5.61
N GLN A 76 -26.36 -3.81 -6.43
CA GLN A 76 -25.70 -5.06 -6.07
C GLN A 76 -24.16 -4.92 -6.05
N PRO A 77 -23.56 -4.56 -4.90
CA PRO A 77 -22.11 -4.34 -4.77
C PRO A 77 -21.27 -5.55 -5.18
N ILE A 78 -21.73 -6.77 -4.85
CA ILE A 78 -20.98 -8.02 -5.07
C ILE A 78 -20.96 -8.42 -6.55
N ALA A 79 -22.06 -8.18 -7.26
CA ALA A 79 -22.17 -8.49 -8.69
C ALA A 79 -21.29 -7.52 -9.52
N LEU A 80 -21.20 -6.26 -9.08
CA LEU A 80 -20.36 -5.24 -9.70
C LEU A 80 -18.87 -5.57 -9.62
N ILE A 81 -18.40 -5.94 -8.43
CA ILE A 81 -17.00 -6.35 -8.19
C ILE A 81 -16.64 -7.51 -9.11
N LYS A 82 -17.50 -8.53 -9.21
CA LYS A 82 -17.25 -9.71 -10.06
C LYS A 82 -17.35 -9.43 -11.55
N ALA A 83 -18.21 -8.50 -11.98
CA ALA A 83 -18.45 -8.23 -13.40
C ALA A 83 -17.37 -7.33 -14.02
N HIS A 84 -16.76 -6.44 -13.23
CA HIS A 84 -15.85 -5.40 -13.73
C HIS A 84 -14.50 -5.34 -13.00
N ASP A 85 -14.21 -6.31 -12.12
CA ASP A 85 -12.95 -6.40 -11.36
C ASP A 85 -12.61 -5.14 -10.54
N TYR A 86 -13.64 -4.46 -10.02
CA TYR A 86 -13.46 -3.28 -9.16
C TYR A 86 -12.78 -3.67 -7.84
N ALA A 87 -11.87 -2.83 -7.38
CA ALA A 87 -11.15 -3.04 -6.11
C ALA A 87 -12.07 -2.95 -4.88
N GLY A 88 -13.18 -2.23 -5.01
CA GLY A 88 -14.23 -2.11 -4.01
C GLY A 88 -15.43 -1.30 -4.51
N VAL A 89 -16.48 -1.27 -3.70
CA VAL A 89 -17.69 -0.47 -3.93
C VAL A 89 -17.92 0.40 -2.71
N LEU A 90 -18.10 1.70 -2.94
CA LEU A 90 -18.52 2.66 -1.93
C LEU A 90 -20.03 2.90 -2.07
N THR A 91 -20.77 2.54 -1.03
CA THR A 91 -22.23 2.75 -0.95
C THR A 91 -22.54 3.72 0.18
N GLN A 92 -23.34 4.74 -0.11
CA GLN A 92 -23.88 5.66 0.89
C GLN A 92 -25.38 5.42 1.03
N ASP A 93 -25.81 5.06 2.24
CA ASP A 93 -27.22 4.94 2.60
C ASP A 93 -27.52 5.99 3.69
N GLY A 94 -28.12 7.11 3.26
CA GLY A 94 -28.32 8.29 4.10
C GLY A 94 -27.00 8.88 4.62
N ASP A 95 -26.83 8.86 5.94
CA ASP A 95 -25.65 9.39 6.65
C ASP A 95 -24.56 8.32 6.88
N LYS A 96 -24.79 7.09 6.41
CA LYS A 96 -23.88 5.96 6.65
C LYS A 96 -23.12 5.57 5.37
N LEU A 97 -21.84 5.89 5.34
CA LEU A 97 -20.90 5.43 4.32
C LEU A 97 -20.39 4.03 4.63
N THR A 98 -20.57 3.11 3.69
CA THR A 98 -20.10 1.72 3.78
C THR A 98 -19.18 1.41 2.60
N LEU A 99 -17.93 1.00 2.89
CA LEU A 99 -16.97 0.54 1.90
C LEU A 99 -16.94 -1.00 1.89
N THR A 100 -17.28 -1.60 0.76
CA THR A 100 -17.14 -3.04 0.53
C THR A 100 -15.91 -3.29 -0.34
N LEU A 101 -14.92 -4.04 0.17
CA LEU A 101 -13.68 -4.32 -0.55
C LEU A 101 -13.75 -5.69 -1.21
N ALA A 102 -13.24 -5.79 -2.44
CA ALA A 102 -13.11 -7.07 -3.13
C ALA A 102 -12.07 -7.99 -2.46
N ASN A 103 -11.05 -7.41 -1.83
CA ASN A 103 -9.94 -8.09 -1.17
C ASN A 103 -9.17 -9.09 -2.06
N ALA A 104 -9.32 -8.98 -3.38
CA ALA A 104 -8.53 -9.75 -4.37
C ALA A 104 -7.08 -9.23 -4.46
N ASP A 105 -6.88 -7.96 -4.15
CA ASP A 105 -5.59 -7.28 -4.11
C ASP A 105 -5.49 -6.44 -2.83
N GLN A 106 -4.60 -6.85 -1.91
CA GLN A 106 -4.36 -6.11 -0.67
C GLN A 106 -3.82 -4.70 -0.95
N GLY A 107 -3.04 -4.56 -2.04
CA GLY A 107 -2.59 -3.31 -2.67
C GLY A 107 -3.69 -2.29 -2.80
N LYS A 108 -4.64 -2.62 -3.67
CA LYS A 108 -5.79 -1.76 -4.00
C LYS A 108 -6.70 -1.54 -2.79
N SER A 109 -6.85 -2.55 -1.94
CA SER A 109 -7.69 -2.45 -0.73
C SER A 109 -7.11 -1.50 0.33
N ALA A 110 -5.80 -1.44 0.48
CA ALA A 110 -5.13 -0.52 1.40
C ALA A 110 -5.23 0.94 0.91
N ILE A 111 -5.06 1.18 -0.39
CA ILE A 111 -5.23 2.52 -1.00
C ILE A 111 -6.63 3.06 -0.70
N LEU A 112 -7.67 2.27 -0.98
CA LEU A 112 -9.07 2.68 -0.76
C LEU A 112 -9.35 3.03 0.71
N LYS A 113 -8.82 2.23 1.64
CA LYS A 113 -8.92 2.51 3.08
C LYS A 113 -8.22 3.82 3.44
N GLN A 114 -7.01 4.04 2.94
CA GLN A 114 -6.24 5.24 3.24
C GLN A 114 -6.90 6.50 2.66
N THR A 115 -7.41 6.44 1.43
CA THR A 115 -8.12 7.59 0.82
C THR A 115 -9.41 7.93 1.54
N LEU A 116 -10.15 6.93 2.03
CA LEU A 116 -11.37 7.18 2.82
C LEU A 116 -11.06 7.71 4.22
N GLN A 117 -9.97 7.27 4.86
CA GLN A 117 -9.51 7.83 6.13
C GLN A 117 -8.96 9.26 6.00
N ALA A 118 -8.41 9.62 4.84
CA ALA A 118 -7.93 10.96 4.56
C ALA A 118 -9.05 11.93 4.13
N ALA A 119 -10.18 11.40 3.66
CA ALA A 119 -11.34 12.16 3.21
C ALA A 119 -12.44 12.33 4.29
N SER A 120 -12.32 11.62 5.42
CA SER A 120 -13.12 11.81 6.65
C SER A 120 -12.53 12.90 7.54
#